data_AF-A0A6N8WTV9-F1
#
_entry.id   AF-A0A6N8WTV9-F1
#
_cell.length_a   1.000
_cell.length_b   1.000
_cell.length_c   1.000
_cell.angle_alpha   90.00
_cell.angle_beta   90.00
_cell.angle_gamma   90.00
#
_symmetry.space_group_name_H-M   'P 1'
#
loop_
_entity.id
_entity.type
_entity.pdbx_description
1 polymer ?
#
loop_
_entity_poly.entity_id
_entity_poly.type
_entity_poly.pdbx_seq_one_letter_code
_entity_poly.pdbx_strand_id
1 'polypeptide(L)'
;MAELLGRPGIVVAETYPAEAYQHLDLKIRRSGKSKRRQSDRAEDTTTLHAWARENDVRLAPRLHAQIADGFGATEDGDDRFDAIVGLFGMLDVVLGNLTSGEPEDDTTKIEGWIFGRSCHAEAGRDRREEQAARRVRPSKTQSDLDQLGVTLRSGDEPFRGEGAFLHLIDYWRWSGSSLMDNTARGMLAEFLVATAVGKHENPRVEWERFDLVTSSGVTIEVKSAAAIQSWKQASPTPIQFTIGPRQGWSPETGQYMQQARRWADLYVFCVLEGTDPLDVDKWSFYVLPRAVLDDRCRQQQTIRLASLKALSPDECNYRDLKHTIDDADFDEDTMSLTYRSARFR
;
A
#
# COMPACT_ATOMS: atom_id res chain seq x y z
N MET A 1 22.60 -18.62 4.16
CA MET A 1 22.19 -19.22 2.87
C MET A 1 22.57 -20.70 2.71
N ALA A 2 23.84 -21.12 2.84
CA ALA A 2 24.23 -22.54 2.73
C ALA A 2 23.47 -23.46 3.70
N GLU A 3 23.18 -22.98 4.91
CA GLU A 3 22.34 -23.70 5.88
C GLU A 3 20.87 -23.81 5.47
N LEU A 4 20.32 -22.78 4.80
CA LEU A 4 18.93 -22.77 4.31
C LEU A 4 18.76 -23.72 3.12
N LEU A 5 19.74 -23.76 2.22
CA LEU A 5 19.77 -24.69 1.08
C LEU A 5 20.01 -26.16 1.50
N GLY A 6 20.53 -26.38 2.72
CA GLY A 6 20.71 -27.72 3.30
C GLY A 6 19.46 -28.29 3.98
N ARG A 7 18.38 -27.50 4.11
CA ARG A 7 17.12 -27.94 4.73
C ARG A 7 16.14 -28.44 3.67
N PRO A 8 15.40 -29.54 3.91
CA PRO A 8 14.33 -29.96 3.01
C PRO A 8 13.21 -28.90 3.01
N GLY A 9 12.85 -28.38 1.83
CA GLY A 9 11.81 -27.36 1.68
C GLY A 9 12.01 -26.46 0.46
N ILE A 10 11.15 -25.46 0.30
CA ILE A 10 11.28 -24.40 -0.70
C ILE A 10 11.78 -23.15 0.02
N VAL A 11 12.89 -22.60 -0.45
CA VAL A 11 13.38 -21.29 -0.02
C VAL A 11 12.99 -20.29 -1.10
N VAL A 12 12.20 -19.27 -0.73
CA VAL A 12 11.86 -18.15 -1.60
C VAL A 12 12.66 -16.94 -1.13
N ALA A 13 13.36 -16.29 -2.06
CA ALA A 13 14.09 -15.06 -1.82
C ALA A 13 13.59 -14.00 -2.79
N GLU A 14 13.30 -12.81 -2.28
CA GLU A 14 12.93 -11.65 -3.10
C GLU A 14 14.15 -10.74 -3.28
N THR A 15 14.32 -10.25 -4.52
CA THR A 15 15.37 -9.29 -4.87
C THR A 15 14.81 -8.03 -5.47
N TYR A 16 15.56 -6.94 -5.31
CA TYR A 16 15.25 -5.65 -5.90
C TYR A 16 16.22 -5.32 -7.06
N PRO A 17 15.82 -5.51 -8.33
CA PRO A 17 16.72 -5.38 -9.49
C PRO A 17 17.44 -4.02 -9.59
N ALA A 18 16.80 -2.94 -9.10
CA ALA A 18 17.38 -1.60 -9.11
C ALA A 18 18.69 -1.49 -8.31
N GLU A 19 18.82 -2.28 -7.25
CA GLU A 19 20.05 -2.39 -6.46
C GLU A 19 21.08 -3.27 -7.17
N ALA A 20 20.67 -4.38 -7.77
CA ALA A 20 21.54 -5.24 -8.57
C ALA A 20 22.20 -4.50 -9.74
N TYR A 21 21.53 -3.51 -10.34
CA TYR A 21 22.15 -2.63 -11.34
C TYR A 21 23.40 -1.90 -10.84
N GLN A 22 23.46 -1.58 -9.54
CA GLN A 22 24.65 -0.96 -8.95
C GLN A 22 25.78 -1.95 -8.82
N HIS A 23 25.49 -3.12 -8.26
CA HIS A 23 26.47 -4.14 -7.96
C HIS A 23 27.12 -4.72 -9.22
N LEU A 24 26.32 -4.86 -10.28
CA LEU A 24 26.78 -5.35 -11.58
C LEU A 24 27.37 -4.23 -12.46
N ASP A 25 27.46 -2.98 -11.98
CA ASP A 25 27.93 -1.80 -12.73
C ASP A 25 27.24 -1.62 -14.10
N LEU A 26 25.90 -1.75 -14.12
CA LEU A 26 25.14 -1.66 -15.36
C LEU A 26 24.98 -0.21 -15.84
N LYS A 27 25.20 0.00 -17.13
CA LYS A 27 25.05 1.29 -17.81
C LYS A 27 23.61 1.76 -17.84
N ILE A 28 22.62 0.86 -17.71
CA ILE A 28 21.20 1.22 -17.67
C ILE A 28 20.84 2.27 -16.60
N ARG A 29 21.68 2.40 -15.55
CA ARG A 29 21.55 3.43 -14.50
C ARG A 29 22.10 4.81 -14.87
N ARG A 30 22.84 4.93 -15.96
CA ARG A 30 23.45 6.21 -16.37
C ARG A 30 22.38 7.19 -16.86
N SER A 31 22.66 8.47 -16.66
CA SER A 31 21.76 9.54 -17.11
C SER A 31 21.48 9.42 -18.62
N GLY A 32 20.20 9.56 -19.00
CA GLY A 32 19.76 9.47 -20.39
C GLY A 32 19.56 8.04 -20.91
N LYS A 33 19.59 7.02 -20.04
CA LYS A 33 19.22 5.63 -20.33
C LYS A 33 17.82 5.29 -19.80
N SER A 34 17.18 4.29 -20.39
CA SER A 34 15.84 3.83 -20.02
C SER A 34 15.73 2.32 -20.20
N LYS A 35 15.35 1.62 -19.15
CA LYS A 35 15.09 0.17 -19.21
C LYS A 35 14.00 -0.22 -20.20
N ARG A 36 13.13 0.71 -20.60
CA ARG A 36 12.10 0.47 -21.63
C ARG A 36 12.65 0.47 -23.05
N ARG A 37 13.89 0.93 -23.27
CA ARG A 37 14.54 0.91 -24.58
C ARG A 37 15.46 -0.30 -24.69
N GLN A 38 15.15 -1.19 -25.62
CA GLN A 38 15.96 -2.37 -25.93
C GLN A 38 17.43 -2.02 -26.19
N SER A 39 17.69 -0.95 -26.95
CA SER A 39 19.05 -0.51 -27.27
C SER A 39 19.88 -0.19 -26.03
N ASP A 40 19.26 0.40 -25.00
CA ASP A 40 19.97 0.73 -23.75
C ASP A 40 20.26 -0.53 -22.93
N ARG A 41 19.35 -1.52 -22.94
CA ARG A 41 19.58 -2.82 -22.29
C ARG A 41 20.68 -3.63 -22.99
N ALA A 42 20.72 -3.59 -24.32
CA ALA A 42 21.73 -4.28 -25.12
C ALA A 42 23.15 -3.74 -24.87
N GLU A 43 23.30 -2.49 -24.42
CA GLU A 43 24.61 -1.92 -24.07
C GLU A 43 25.29 -2.59 -22.86
N ASP A 44 24.52 -3.32 -22.06
CA ASP A 44 24.99 -4.08 -20.89
C ASP A 44 25.31 -5.56 -21.20
N THR A 45 25.15 -5.98 -22.46
CA THR A 45 25.49 -7.34 -22.94
C THR A 45 26.88 -7.80 -22.49
N THR A 46 27.89 -6.96 -22.73
CA THR A 46 29.28 -7.29 -22.41
C THR A 46 29.47 -7.47 -20.90
N THR A 47 28.85 -6.59 -20.11
CA THR A 47 28.95 -6.61 -18.64
C THR A 47 28.30 -7.88 -18.08
N LEU A 48 27.09 -8.23 -18.53
CA LEU A 48 26.38 -9.42 -18.07
C LEU A 48 27.11 -10.73 -18.48
N HIS A 49 27.70 -10.79 -19.67
CA HIS A 49 28.49 -11.96 -20.08
C HIS A 49 29.84 -12.05 -19.34
N ALA A 50 30.49 -10.92 -19.09
CA ALA A 50 31.72 -10.90 -18.32
C ALA A 50 31.48 -11.39 -16.89
N TRP A 51 30.43 -10.88 -16.24
CA TRP A 51 30.01 -11.30 -14.91
C TRP A 51 29.75 -12.81 -14.85
N ALA A 52 29.00 -13.37 -15.80
CA ALA A 52 28.68 -14.81 -15.78
C ALA A 52 29.93 -15.68 -15.94
N ARG A 53 30.88 -15.24 -16.78
CA ARG A 53 32.17 -15.93 -16.98
C ARG A 53 33.07 -15.85 -15.75
N GLU A 54 33.14 -14.69 -15.11
CA GLU A 54 33.98 -14.45 -13.92
C GLU A 54 33.49 -15.25 -12.71
N ASN A 55 32.20 -15.55 -12.66
CA ASN A 55 31.54 -16.30 -11.59
C ASN A 55 31.29 -17.79 -11.91
N ASP A 56 31.88 -18.31 -12.99
CA ASP A 56 31.70 -19.70 -13.47
C ASP A 56 30.22 -20.10 -13.66
N VAL A 57 29.37 -19.14 -14.03
CA VAL A 57 27.94 -19.35 -14.30
C VAL A 57 27.74 -19.67 -15.78
N ARG A 58 27.40 -20.94 -16.06
CA ARG A 58 27.10 -21.38 -17.43
C ARG A 58 25.71 -20.92 -17.87
N LEU A 59 25.66 -19.98 -18.81
CA LEU A 59 24.40 -19.53 -19.41
C LEU A 59 23.91 -20.51 -20.49
N ALA A 60 22.60 -20.76 -20.53
CA ALA A 60 22.00 -21.52 -21.61
C ALA A 60 22.11 -20.75 -22.94
N PRO A 61 22.22 -21.43 -24.11
CA PRO A 61 22.34 -20.76 -25.41
C PRO A 61 21.22 -19.75 -25.70
N ARG A 62 19.99 -20.04 -25.25
CA ARG A 62 18.84 -19.13 -25.36
C ARG A 62 19.04 -17.84 -24.56
N LEU A 63 19.55 -17.95 -23.34
CA LEU A 63 19.81 -16.78 -22.49
C LEU A 63 20.97 -15.94 -23.05
N HIS A 64 21.99 -16.59 -23.64
CA HIS A 64 23.03 -15.87 -24.39
C HIS A 64 22.45 -14.99 -25.50
N ALA A 65 21.55 -15.55 -26.32
CA ALA A 65 20.90 -14.79 -27.38
C ALA A 65 20.03 -13.65 -26.83
N GLN A 66 19.30 -13.87 -25.73
CA GLN A 66 18.44 -12.86 -25.12
C GLN A 66 19.23 -11.69 -24.51
N ILE A 67 20.36 -11.96 -23.86
CA ILE A 67 21.24 -10.91 -23.33
C ILE A 67 21.80 -10.08 -24.49
N ALA A 68 22.32 -10.73 -25.54
CA ALA A 68 22.87 -10.05 -26.71
C ALA A 68 21.84 -9.18 -27.47
N ASP A 69 20.58 -9.59 -27.47
CA ASP A 69 19.47 -8.85 -28.08
C ASP A 69 18.88 -7.77 -27.14
N GLY A 70 19.34 -7.66 -25.88
CA GLY A 70 18.72 -6.75 -24.91
C GLY A 70 17.26 -7.12 -24.59
N PHE A 71 16.94 -8.41 -24.63
CA PHE A 71 15.66 -9.01 -24.25
C PHE A 71 14.46 -8.64 -25.14
N GLY A 72 14.71 -8.23 -26.39
CA GLY A 72 13.68 -7.97 -27.40
C GLY A 72 12.96 -6.62 -27.24
N ALA A 73 12.24 -6.19 -28.28
CA ALA A 73 11.58 -4.87 -28.33
C ALA A 73 10.17 -4.83 -27.71
N THR A 74 9.66 -5.96 -27.22
CA THR A 74 8.30 -6.09 -26.70
C THR A 74 8.13 -5.43 -25.33
N GLU A 75 6.88 -5.16 -24.94
CA GLU A 75 6.55 -4.46 -23.69
C GLU A 75 7.03 -5.18 -22.43
N ASP A 76 7.16 -6.52 -22.47
CA ASP A 76 7.68 -7.36 -21.39
C ASP A 76 9.22 -7.55 -21.43
N GLY A 77 9.92 -6.85 -22.33
CA GLY A 77 11.36 -6.97 -22.50
C GLY A 77 12.16 -6.38 -21.33
N ASP A 78 11.61 -5.36 -20.64
CA ASP A 78 12.23 -4.82 -19.44
C ASP A 78 12.03 -5.74 -18.23
N ASP A 79 10.85 -6.34 -18.06
CA ASP A 79 10.60 -7.33 -17.00
C ASP A 79 11.56 -8.54 -17.08
N ARG A 80 11.78 -9.07 -18.30
CA ARG A 80 12.73 -10.17 -18.51
C ARG A 80 14.17 -9.77 -18.23
N PHE A 81 14.55 -8.53 -18.52
CA PHE A 81 15.86 -7.98 -18.17
C PHE A 81 16.01 -7.85 -16.65
N ASP A 82 15.04 -7.21 -15.99
CA ASP A 82 15.00 -7.00 -14.53
C ASP A 82 15.08 -8.35 -13.79
N ALA A 83 14.38 -9.40 -14.27
CA ALA A 83 14.43 -10.74 -13.69
C ALA A 83 15.81 -11.40 -13.75
N ILE A 84 16.53 -11.26 -14.88
CA ILE A 84 17.88 -11.82 -15.02
C ILE A 84 18.89 -11.03 -14.20
N VAL A 85 18.77 -9.71 -14.15
CA VAL A 85 19.64 -8.89 -13.30
C VAL A 85 19.40 -9.20 -11.82
N GLY A 86 18.14 -9.34 -11.40
CA GLY A 86 17.80 -9.79 -10.04
C GLY A 86 18.42 -11.16 -9.72
N LEU A 87 18.35 -12.11 -10.65
CA LEU A 87 18.98 -13.43 -10.50
C LEU A 87 20.51 -13.35 -10.37
N PHE A 88 21.18 -12.52 -11.17
CA PHE A 88 22.63 -12.34 -11.07
C PHE A 88 23.00 -11.70 -9.72
N GLY A 89 22.22 -10.72 -9.25
CA GLY A 89 22.37 -10.16 -7.90
C GLY A 89 22.21 -11.21 -6.80
N MET A 90 21.25 -12.14 -6.92
CA MET A 90 21.13 -13.28 -5.97
C MET A 90 22.36 -14.17 -5.99
N LEU A 91 22.85 -14.49 -7.19
CA LEU A 91 24.01 -15.35 -7.36
C LEU A 91 25.27 -14.72 -6.78
N ASP A 92 25.47 -13.41 -6.89
CA ASP A 92 26.60 -12.73 -6.24
C ASP A 92 26.59 -12.93 -4.71
N VAL A 93 25.42 -12.95 -4.08
CA VAL A 93 25.30 -13.24 -2.65
C VAL A 93 25.55 -14.72 -2.35
N VAL A 94 24.99 -15.63 -3.15
CA VAL A 94 25.13 -17.08 -2.97
C VAL A 94 26.59 -17.52 -3.17
N LEU A 95 27.30 -16.92 -4.11
CA LEU A 95 28.70 -17.18 -4.42
C LEU A 95 29.66 -16.47 -3.44
N GLY A 96 29.15 -15.60 -2.57
CA GLY A 96 29.93 -14.92 -1.53
C GLY A 96 30.64 -13.64 -2.00
N ASN A 97 30.29 -13.12 -3.17
CA ASN A 97 30.80 -11.83 -3.67
C ASN A 97 30.11 -10.65 -2.97
N LEU A 98 28.87 -10.84 -2.51
CA LEU A 98 28.10 -9.88 -1.73
C LEU A 98 27.63 -10.51 -0.42
N THR A 99 27.53 -9.69 0.62
CA THR A 99 26.92 -10.13 1.88
C THR A 99 25.43 -10.35 1.69
N SER A 100 24.87 -11.31 2.44
CA SER A 100 23.43 -11.55 2.49
C SER A 100 22.64 -10.29 2.78
N GLY A 101 23.12 -9.41 3.67
CA GLY A 101 22.42 -8.16 4.02
C GLY A 101 21.37 -8.35 5.12
N GLU A 102 21.47 -9.45 5.86
CA GLU A 102 20.57 -9.77 6.98
C GLU A 102 20.68 -8.65 8.04
N PRO A 103 19.55 -8.10 8.54
CA PRO A 103 19.57 -7.11 9.61
C PRO A 103 20.24 -7.66 10.87
N GLU A 104 21.04 -6.83 11.55
CA GLU A 104 21.67 -7.20 12.83
C GLU A 104 20.66 -7.29 13.99
N ASP A 105 19.50 -6.64 13.84
CA ASP A 105 18.43 -6.60 14.84
C ASP A 105 17.45 -7.78 14.73
N ASP A 106 16.69 -7.99 15.81
CA ASP A 106 15.66 -9.03 15.92
C ASP A 106 14.64 -8.95 14.75
N THR A 107 14.77 -9.91 13.84
CA THR A 107 13.97 -10.08 12.60
C THR A 107 12.45 -10.16 12.83
N THR A 108 11.98 -10.28 14.07
CA THR A 108 10.56 -10.27 14.43
C THR A 108 9.83 -8.93 14.23
N LYS A 109 10.57 -7.85 13.92
CA LYS A 109 10.00 -6.50 13.71
C LYS A 109 9.92 -6.07 12.25
N ILE A 110 10.33 -6.91 11.32
CA ILE A 110 10.43 -6.56 9.90
C ILE A 110 9.53 -7.52 9.12
N GLU A 111 8.59 -6.98 8.33
CA GLU A 111 7.64 -7.76 7.51
C GLU A 111 8.34 -8.62 6.44
N GLY A 112 9.57 -8.27 6.08
CA GLY A 112 10.46 -8.98 5.18
C GLY A 112 11.73 -8.17 4.92
N TRP A 113 12.80 -8.82 4.49
CA TRP A 113 14.08 -8.15 4.20
C TRP A 113 14.53 -8.51 2.78
N ILE A 114 15.13 -7.57 2.06
CA ILE A 114 15.54 -7.77 0.66
C ILE A 114 16.91 -8.45 0.62
N PHE A 115 16.99 -9.56 -0.10
CA PHE A 115 18.19 -10.37 -0.19
C PHE A 115 19.30 -9.63 -0.96
N GLY A 116 20.49 -9.53 -0.35
CA GLY A 116 21.66 -8.87 -0.92
C GLY A 116 21.75 -7.35 -0.66
N ARG A 117 20.77 -6.78 0.07
CA ARG A 117 20.74 -5.34 0.35
C ARG A 117 21.62 -4.96 1.53
N SER A 118 22.60 -4.10 1.30
CA SER A 118 23.48 -3.61 2.38
C SER A 118 22.78 -2.59 3.28
N CYS A 119 22.95 -2.69 4.61
CA CYS A 119 22.32 -1.82 5.61
C CYS A 119 22.92 -0.40 5.70
N HIS A 120 23.86 -0.02 4.82
CA HIS A 120 24.53 1.28 4.85
C HIS A 120 24.54 2.00 3.48
N ALA A 121 23.45 2.70 3.18
CA ALA A 121 23.35 3.97 2.44
C ALA A 121 21.83 4.23 2.27
N GLU A 122 21.21 5.21 2.92
CA GLU A 122 21.21 6.61 2.49
C GLU A 122 21.05 7.54 3.70
N ALA A 123 22.16 8.06 4.21
CA ALA A 123 22.17 9.32 4.93
C ALA A 123 22.57 10.42 3.94
N GLY A 124 21.62 11.30 3.63
CA GLY A 124 21.88 12.60 3.01
C GLY A 124 21.51 12.68 1.53
N ARG A 125 20.42 13.39 1.26
CA ARG A 125 20.37 14.44 0.24
C ARG A 125 19.20 15.37 0.52
N ASP A 126 19.53 16.50 1.11
CA ASP A 126 18.68 17.67 1.16
C ASP A 126 19.26 18.74 0.20
N ARG A 127 18.35 19.45 -0.47
CA ARG A 127 18.51 20.61 -1.37
C ARG A 127 19.16 20.42 -2.74
N ARG A 128 18.32 20.62 -3.78
CA ARG A 128 18.39 21.83 -4.63
C ARG A 128 17.09 22.02 -5.41
N GLU A 129 16.35 23.03 -5.02
CA GLU A 129 15.46 23.76 -5.91
C GLU A 129 16.26 24.49 -7.00
N GLU A 130 15.56 24.71 -8.11
CA GLU A 130 15.64 25.85 -9.02
C GLU A 130 16.38 25.70 -10.37
N GLN A 131 15.58 26.06 -11.40
CA GLN A 131 15.89 26.39 -12.81
C GLN A 131 15.92 25.21 -13.81
N ALA A 132 15.19 25.21 -14.93
CA ALA A 132 14.22 26.15 -15.50
C ALA A 132 13.46 25.49 -16.67
N ALA A 133 12.20 25.88 -16.83
CA ALA A 133 11.44 26.12 -18.07
C ALA A 133 11.55 25.22 -19.33
N ARG A 134 10.35 24.92 -19.85
CA ARG A 134 9.96 24.60 -21.24
C ARG A 134 10.32 23.21 -21.79
N ARG A 135 9.27 22.38 -21.88
CA ARG A 135 8.73 21.92 -23.18
C ARG A 135 7.32 21.33 -22.99
N VAL A 136 6.32 22.05 -23.49
CA VAL A 136 4.97 21.54 -23.75
C VAL A 136 5.12 20.28 -24.62
N ARG A 137 4.70 19.13 -24.11
CA ARG A 137 4.61 17.90 -24.90
C ARG A 137 3.27 17.89 -25.63
N PRO A 138 3.21 17.59 -26.93
CA PRO A 138 1.94 17.37 -27.60
C PRO A 138 1.24 16.16 -26.99
N SER A 139 -0.08 16.27 -26.82
CA SER A 139 -0.97 15.24 -26.31
C SER A 139 -0.84 13.97 -27.14
N LYS A 140 -0.37 12.88 -26.53
CA LYS A 140 -0.61 11.55 -27.07
C LYS A 140 -2.04 11.20 -26.72
N THR A 141 -2.82 10.92 -27.76
CA THR A 141 -4.16 10.34 -27.68
C THR A 141 -4.09 9.13 -26.74
N GLN A 142 -4.80 9.25 -25.63
CA GLN A 142 -4.97 8.26 -24.59
C GLN A 142 -5.77 7.11 -25.19
N SER A 143 -5.09 6.08 -25.68
CA SER A 143 -5.75 4.87 -26.16
C SER A 143 -5.98 3.94 -24.97
N ASP A 144 -7.21 3.96 -24.45
CA ASP A 144 -7.98 2.86 -23.84
C ASP A 144 -7.17 1.74 -23.18
N LEU A 145 -6.40 2.07 -22.15
CA LEU A 145 -6.16 1.15 -21.02
C LEU A 145 -7.15 1.52 -19.93
N ASP A 146 -8.43 1.34 -20.23
CA ASP A 146 -9.48 1.58 -19.25
C ASP A 146 -9.27 0.68 -18.04
N GLN A 147 -9.46 1.25 -16.86
CA GLN A 147 -9.44 0.52 -15.60
C GLN A 147 -10.42 -0.65 -15.72
N LEU A 148 -9.90 -1.88 -15.60
CA LEU A 148 -10.74 -3.07 -15.65
C LEU A 148 -11.80 -2.97 -14.55
N GLY A 149 -13.07 -2.96 -14.96
CA GLY A 149 -14.20 -2.91 -14.03
C GLY A 149 -14.12 -4.08 -13.05
N VAL A 150 -14.04 -3.76 -11.76
CA VAL A 150 -14.13 -4.76 -10.70
C VAL A 150 -15.61 -4.98 -10.39
N THR A 151 -16.03 -6.22 -10.28
CA THR A 151 -17.38 -6.63 -9.87
C THR A 151 -17.29 -7.45 -8.60
N LEU A 152 -18.32 -7.39 -7.76
CA LEU A 152 -18.40 -8.26 -6.60
C LEU A 152 -18.42 -9.72 -7.06
N ARG A 153 -17.60 -10.53 -6.40
CA ARG A 153 -17.50 -11.97 -6.63
C ARG A 153 -18.39 -12.71 -5.63
N SER A 154 -18.94 -13.85 -6.02
CA SER A 154 -19.75 -14.65 -5.08
C SER A 154 -18.90 -15.47 -4.11
N GLY A 155 -17.66 -15.79 -4.49
CA GLY A 155 -16.79 -16.74 -3.80
C GLY A 155 -16.89 -18.16 -4.35
N ASP A 156 -17.95 -18.48 -5.10
CA ASP A 156 -18.17 -19.78 -5.75
C ASP A 156 -17.44 -19.90 -7.09
N GLU A 157 -16.67 -18.88 -7.50
CA GLU A 157 -15.88 -18.97 -8.72
C GLU A 157 -14.76 -20.01 -8.56
N PRO A 158 -14.69 -21.03 -9.43
CA PRO A 158 -13.64 -22.04 -9.36
C PRO A 158 -12.33 -21.50 -9.92
N PHE A 159 -11.21 -21.92 -9.33
CA PHE A 159 -9.90 -21.76 -9.95
C PHE A 159 -9.84 -22.61 -11.24
N ARG A 160 -9.15 -22.10 -12.27
CA ARG A 160 -9.05 -22.76 -13.58
C ARG A 160 -7.63 -23.26 -13.83
N GLY A 161 -7.51 -24.44 -14.43
CA GLY A 161 -6.23 -25.09 -14.75
C GLY A 161 -6.26 -26.59 -14.44
N GLU A 162 -5.31 -27.34 -15.00
CA GLU A 162 -5.17 -28.76 -14.69
C GLU A 162 -4.86 -28.96 -13.20
N GLY A 163 -5.67 -29.76 -12.51
CA GLY A 163 -5.52 -30.03 -11.07
C GLY A 163 -6.10 -28.97 -10.12
N ALA A 164 -6.75 -27.90 -10.62
CA ALA A 164 -7.42 -26.93 -9.77
C ALA A 164 -8.69 -27.52 -9.13
N PHE A 165 -8.80 -27.43 -7.80
CA PHE A 165 -9.94 -27.97 -7.01
C PHE A 165 -10.53 -26.97 -6.01
N LEU A 166 -9.98 -25.76 -5.93
CA LEU A 166 -10.38 -24.71 -4.98
C LEU A 166 -11.36 -23.71 -5.62
N HIS A 167 -12.12 -23.03 -4.76
CA HIS A 167 -12.97 -21.90 -5.11
C HIS A 167 -12.41 -20.60 -4.51
N LEU A 168 -12.82 -19.45 -5.04
CA LEU A 168 -12.36 -18.14 -4.57
C LEU A 168 -12.58 -17.95 -3.05
N ILE A 169 -13.67 -18.51 -2.50
CA ILE A 169 -13.95 -18.47 -1.07
C ILE A 169 -12.87 -19.16 -0.22
N ASP A 170 -12.19 -20.17 -0.75
CA ASP A 170 -11.09 -20.86 -0.04
C ASP A 170 -9.88 -19.92 0.11
N TYR A 171 -9.59 -19.14 -0.93
CA TYR A 171 -8.58 -18.08 -0.88
C TYR A 171 -8.98 -16.99 0.12
N TRP A 172 -10.22 -16.49 0.06
CA TRP A 172 -10.68 -15.46 1.00
C TRP A 172 -10.67 -15.91 2.46
N ARG A 173 -11.02 -17.17 2.73
CA ARG A 173 -10.88 -17.75 4.08
C ARG A 173 -9.41 -17.79 4.51
N TRP A 174 -8.52 -18.25 3.63
CA TRP A 174 -7.09 -18.30 3.93
C TRP A 174 -6.49 -16.91 4.18
N SER A 175 -6.82 -15.92 3.35
CA SER A 175 -6.26 -14.56 3.45
C SER A 175 -6.95 -13.69 4.50
N GLY A 176 -8.23 -13.94 4.80
CA GLY A 176 -9.10 -13.01 5.53
C GLY A 176 -9.54 -13.48 6.92
N SER A 177 -9.18 -14.68 7.37
CA SER A 177 -9.67 -15.19 8.67
C SER A 177 -9.09 -14.48 9.89
N SER A 178 -7.94 -13.79 9.77
CA SER A 178 -7.30 -13.10 10.88
C SER A 178 -7.93 -11.72 11.14
N LEU A 179 -9.21 -11.68 11.52
CA LEU A 179 -9.98 -10.43 11.65
C LEU A 179 -9.47 -9.47 12.74
N MET A 180 -8.66 -9.95 13.68
CA MET A 180 -8.02 -9.11 14.70
C MET A 180 -6.71 -8.45 14.21
N ASP A 181 -6.19 -8.86 13.06
CA ASP A 181 -5.08 -8.16 12.40
C ASP A 181 -5.49 -6.71 12.06
N ASN A 182 -4.55 -5.76 12.13
CA ASN A 182 -4.87 -4.34 11.95
C ASN A 182 -5.50 -4.05 10.59
N THR A 183 -5.01 -4.70 9.53
CA THR A 183 -5.50 -4.48 8.17
C THR A 183 -6.88 -5.09 8.01
N ALA A 184 -7.06 -6.34 8.43
CA ALA A 184 -8.35 -7.03 8.37
C ALA A 184 -9.42 -6.35 9.24
N ARG A 185 -9.06 -5.93 10.46
CA ARG A 185 -9.95 -5.18 11.37
C ARG A 185 -10.33 -3.81 10.80
N GLY A 186 -9.40 -3.17 10.08
CA GLY A 186 -9.66 -1.94 9.35
C GLY A 186 -10.68 -2.14 8.24
N MET A 187 -10.48 -3.13 7.39
CA MET A 187 -11.40 -3.48 6.30
C MET A 187 -12.79 -3.88 6.82
N LEU A 188 -12.86 -4.63 7.93
CA LEU A 188 -14.13 -4.99 8.54
C LEU A 188 -14.86 -3.77 9.11
N ALA A 189 -14.16 -2.85 9.77
CA ALA A 189 -14.76 -1.60 10.24
C ALA A 189 -15.30 -0.77 9.07
N GLU A 190 -14.53 -0.65 7.99
CA GLU A 190 -14.96 0.02 6.75
C GLU A 190 -16.21 -0.65 6.17
N PHE A 191 -16.25 -1.99 6.14
CA PHE A 191 -17.41 -2.75 5.67
C PHE A 191 -18.66 -2.51 6.52
N LEU A 192 -18.54 -2.43 7.86
CA LEU A 192 -19.66 -2.07 8.74
C LEU A 192 -20.17 -0.64 8.47
N VAL A 193 -19.28 0.32 8.22
CA VAL A 193 -19.73 1.67 7.83
C VAL A 193 -20.40 1.63 6.45
N ALA A 194 -19.84 0.87 5.50
CA ALA A 194 -20.39 0.70 4.16
C ALA A 194 -21.78 0.05 4.16
N THR A 195 -22.05 -0.92 5.03
CA THR A 195 -23.39 -1.51 5.19
C THR A 195 -24.37 -0.50 5.76
N ALA A 196 -23.97 0.30 6.76
CA ALA A 196 -24.81 1.36 7.33
C ALA A 196 -25.21 2.41 6.29
N VAL A 197 -24.31 2.82 5.40
CA VAL A 197 -24.60 3.80 4.33
C VAL A 197 -25.11 3.17 3.02
N GLY A 198 -25.32 1.85 2.99
CA GLY A 198 -25.84 1.16 1.80
C GLY A 198 -24.88 1.07 0.61
N LYS A 199 -23.56 1.05 0.84
CA LYS A 199 -22.52 0.94 -0.21
C LYS A 199 -21.85 -0.42 -0.31
N HIS A 200 -22.15 -1.36 0.59
CA HIS A 200 -21.59 -2.71 0.63
C HIS A 200 -21.83 -3.57 -0.62
N GLU A 201 -22.76 -3.20 -1.49
CA GLU A 201 -23.03 -3.88 -2.78
C GLU A 201 -22.01 -3.55 -3.88
N ASN A 202 -21.02 -2.70 -3.59
CA ASN A 202 -19.95 -2.36 -4.52
C ASN A 202 -18.59 -2.89 -4.01
N PRO A 203 -17.66 -3.27 -4.91
CA PRO A 203 -16.30 -3.60 -4.49
C PRO A 203 -15.62 -2.42 -3.81
N ARG A 204 -14.84 -2.71 -2.78
CA ARG A 204 -13.96 -1.74 -2.12
C ARG A 204 -12.94 -1.17 -3.12
N VAL A 205 -12.69 0.14 -3.07
CA VAL A 205 -11.71 0.83 -3.90
C VAL A 205 -10.57 1.36 -3.02
N GLU A 206 -9.38 0.80 -3.19
CA GLU A 206 -8.25 1.01 -2.27
C GLU A 206 -7.41 2.28 -2.53
N TRP A 207 -7.63 2.96 -3.65
CA TRP A 207 -6.79 4.08 -4.12
C TRP A 207 -7.49 5.44 -4.08
N GLU A 208 -8.69 5.50 -3.49
CA GLU A 208 -9.41 6.75 -3.33
C GLU A 208 -8.89 7.57 -2.15
N ARG A 209 -9.20 8.87 -2.17
CA ARG A 209 -8.73 9.82 -1.14
C ARG A 209 -9.53 9.71 0.18
N PHE A 210 -10.59 8.94 0.16
CA PHE A 210 -11.53 8.65 1.23
C PHE A 210 -12.06 7.22 1.01
N ASP A 211 -12.60 6.60 2.06
CA ASP A 211 -12.99 5.19 2.01
C ASP A 211 -14.40 5.02 1.38
N LEU A 212 -15.34 5.92 1.67
CA LEU A 212 -16.74 5.80 1.24
C LEU A 212 -17.34 7.14 0.81
N VAL A 213 -18.43 7.09 0.04
CA VAL A 213 -19.27 8.24 -0.30
C VAL A 213 -20.72 7.89 -0.03
N THR A 214 -21.47 8.73 0.69
CA THR A 214 -22.91 8.52 0.92
C THR A 214 -23.71 8.70 -0.38
N SER A 215 -25.00 8.37 -0.37
CA SER A 215 -25.87 8.63 -1.52
C SER A 215 -26.14 10.13 -1.76
N SER A 216 -25.95 10.96 -0.73
CA SER A 216 -25.98 12.43 -0.77
C SER A 216 -24.68 13.05 -1.29
N GLY A 217 -23.59 12.27 -1.39
CA GLY A 217 -22.31 12.74 -1.90
C GLY A 217 -21.27 13.11 -0.84
N VAL A 218 -21.58 12.92 0.45
CA VAL A 218 -20.64 13.17 1.55
C VAL A 218 -19.57 12.10 1.59
N THR A 219 -18.32 12.54 1.67
CA THR A 219 -17.15 11.65 1.69
C THR A 219 -16.79 11.25 3.12
N ILE A 220 -16.47 9.97 3.35
CA ILE A 220 -16.22 9.40 4.68
C ILE A 220 -14.83 8.74 4.72
N GLU A 221 -14.07 9.05 5.77
CA GLU A 221 -12.87 8.32 6.16
C GLU A 221 -13.18 7.45 7.39
N VAL A 222 -12.87 6.15 7.32
CA VAL A 222 -13.02 5.20 8.41
C VAL A 222 -11.66 4.99 9.09
N LYS A 223 -11.69 4.89 10.43
CA LYS A 223 -10.51 4.64 11.25
C LYS A 223 -10.82 3.60 12.30
N SER A 224 -10.09 2.49 12.30
CA SER A 224 -10.30 1.39 13.26
C SER A 224 -9.21 1.32 14.32
N ALA A 225 -9.59 1.04 15.56
CA ALA A 225 -8.66 0.76 16.66
C ALA A 225 -9.26 -0.25 17.66
N ALA A 226 -8.39 -0.99 18.33
CA ALA A 226 -8.78 -1.89 19.42
C ALA A 226 -7.70 -1.90 20.50
N ALA A 227 -8.08 -2.22 21.73
CA ALA A 227 -7.11 -2.32 22.83
C ALA A 227 -6.39 -3.68 22.80
N ILE A 228 -7.12 -4.74 22.42
CA ILE A 228 -6.63 -6.10 22.26
C ILE A 228 -6.16 -6.30 20.81
N GLN A 229 -5.01 -6.95 20.63
CA GLN A 229 -4.37 -7.17 19.34
C GLN A 229 -4.25 -8.67 19.02
N SER A 230 -4.01 -8.99 17.76
CA SER A 230 -3.82 -10.38 17.29
C SER A 230 -2.53 -11.01 17.82
N TRP A 231 -1.53 -10.22 18.20
CA TRP A 231 -0.28 -10.67 18.78
C TRP A 231 -0.30 -10.63 20.32
N LYS A 232 0.63 -11.38 20.94
CA LYS A 232 0.79 -11.41 22.38
C LYS A 232 1.16 -10.02 22.92
N GLN A 233 0.39 -9.53 23.89
CA GLN A 233 0.63 -8.25 24.54
C GLN A 233 0.87 -8.42 26.04
N ALA A 234 1.73 -7.60 26.63
CA ALA A 234 1.88 -7.50 28.08
C ALA A 234 0.78 -6.64 28.73
N SER A 235 0.23 -5.69 27.96
CA SER A 235 -0.86 -4.80 28.36
C SER A 235 -1.68 -4.37 27.15
N PRO A 236 -2.95 -3.95 27.32
CA PRO A 236 -3.75 -3.42 26.22
C PRO A 236 -3.09 -2.19 25.56
N THR A 237 -3.24 -2.08 24.24
CA THR A 237 -2.76 -0.92 23.46
C THR A 237 -3.68 0.28 23.71
N PRO A 238 -3.14 1.48 23.94
CA PRO A 238 -3.94 2.70 23.99
C PRO A 238 -4.71 2.93 22.69
N ILE A 239 -6.01 3.21 22.77
CA ILE A 239 -6.83 3.54 21.60
C ILE A 239 -6.37 4.88 21.02
N GLN A 240 -5.82 4.83 19.80
CA GLN A 240 -5.28 5.97 19.07
C GLN A 240 -5.53 5.82 17.58
N PHE A 241 -5.82 6.93 16.91
CA PHE A 241 -6.08 7.00 15.48
C PHE A 241 -5.14 7.96 14.77
N THR A 242 -4.85 7.71 13.50
CA THR A 242 -4.16 8.65 12.62
C THR A 242 -5.18 9.61 12.00
N ILE A 243 -4.95 10.91 12.16
CA ILE A 243 -5.82 12.01 11.68
C ILE A 243 -5.05 13.09 10.91
N GLY A 244 -3.76 12.86 10.64
CA GLY A 244 -2.91 13.82 9.96
C GLY A 244 -3.40 14.15 8.54
N PRO A 245 -3.29 15.41 8.09
CA PRO A 245 -3.43 15.77 6.68
C PRO A 245 -2.51 14.91 5.79
N ARG A 246 -3.01 14.46 4.64
CA ARG A 246 -2.26 13.65 3.68
C ARG A 246 -2.19 14.33 2.32
N GLN A 247 -1.09 14.15 1.59
CA GLN A 247 -1.04 14.53 0.18
C GLN A 247 -2.01 13.63 -0.60
N GLY A 248 -2.87 14.24 -1.41
CA GLY A 248 -3.79 13.50 -2.26
C GLY A 248 -3.16 13.27 -3.63
N TRP A 249 -3.43 12.12 -4.23
CA TRP A 249 -3.15 11.90 -5.64
C TRP A 249 -4.29 12.49 -6.49
N SER A 250 -3.97 13.13 -7.62
CA SER A 250 -4.95 13.56 -8.63
C SER A 250 -4.86 12.62 -9.83
N PRO A 251 -5.88 11.78 -10.06
CA PRO A 251 -5.97 10.96 -11.26
C PRO A 251 -5.98 11.80 -12.55
N GLU A 252 -6.57 12.99 -12.51
CA GLU A 252 -6.71 13.90 -13.67
C GLU A 252 -5.36 14.45 -14.14
N THR A 253 -4.47 14.75 -13.19
CA THR A 253 -3.15 15.32 -13.48
C THR A 253 -2.02 14.31 -13.39
N GLY A 254 -2.28 13.12 -12.85
CA GLY A 254 -1.28 12.08 -12.59
C GLY A 254 -0.17 12.55 -11.65
N GLN A 255 -0.51 13.42 -10.68
CA GLN A 255 0.45 14.03 -9.75
C GLN A 255 -0.12 14.10 -8.33
N TYR A 256 0.77 14.13 -7.35
CA TYR A 256 0.41 14.47 -5.98
C TYR A 256 0.07 15.96 -5.86
N MET A 257 -1.01 16.26 -5.16
CA MET A 257 -1.44 17.61 -4.87
C MET A 257 -0.47 18.28 -3.89
N GLN A 258 -0.17 19.57 -4.13
CA GLN A 258 0.86 20.29 -3.36
C GLN A 258 0.49 20.50 -1.88
N GLN A 259 -0.80 20.57 -1.57
CA GLN A 259 -1.27 20.79 -0.21
C GLN A 259 -1.81 19.50 0.40
N ALA A 260 -1.22 19.10 1.52
CA ALA A 260 -1.77 18.04 2.36
C ALA A 260 -3.02 18.55 3.08
N ARG A 261 -4.11 17.77 3.02
CA ARG A 261 -5.35 18.05 3.74
C ARG A 261 -6.00 16.76 4.23
N ARG A 262 -7.03 16.91 5.05
CA ARG A 262 -8.01 15.84 5.31
C ARG A 262 -8.99 15.83 4.14
N TRP A 263 -9.16 14.69 3.49
CA TRP A 263 -9.88 14.59 2.22
C TRP A 263 -11.35 14.27 2.36
N ALA A 264 -11.73 13.57 3.43
CA ALA A 264 -13.11 13.25 3.74
C ALA A 264 -13.83 14.41 4.45
N ASP A 265 -15.14 14.52 4.26
CA ASP A 265 -16.01 15.48 4.95
C ASP A 265 -16.35 14.99 6.36
N LEU A 266 -16.56 13.68 6.52
CA LEU A 266 -16.82 13.01 7.80
C LEU A 266 -15.74 11.98 8.13
N TYR A 267 -15.43 11.86 9.43
CA TYR A 267 -14.59 10.79 9.97
C TYR A 267 -15.43 9.89 10.87
N VAL A 268 -15.38 8.58 10.63
CA VAL A 268 -16.01 7.56 11.48
C VAL A 268 -14.91 6.75 12.18
N PHE A 269 -14.71 7.03 13.46
CA PHE A 269 -13.76 6.29 14.29
C PHE A 269 -14.48 5.08 14.90
N CYS A 270 -13.97 3.89 14.62
CA CYS A 270 -14.51 2.62 15.05
C CYS A 270 -13.61 2.04 16.14
N VAL A 271 -14.17 1.76 17.31
CA VAL A 271 -13.47 1.11 18.42
C VAL A 271 -14.07 -0.27 18.63
N LEU A 272 -13.23 -1.30 18.51
CA LEU A 272 -13.61 -2.67 18.86
C LEU A 272 -13.23 -2.98 20.32
N GLU A 273 -14.21 -3.46 21.08
CA GLU A 273 -14.02 -4.02 22.41
C GLU A 273 -13.95 -5.55 22.38
N GLY A 274 -13.08 -6.15 23.19
CA GLY A 274 -12.96 -7.61 23.23
C GLY A 274 -12.19 -8.19 22.04
N THR A 275 -12.58 -9.41 21.64
CA THR A 275 -11.80 -10.26 20.71
C THR A 275 -12.60 -10.82 19.55
N ASP A 276 -13.89 -10.49 19.46
CA ASP A 276 -14.77 -10.97 18.40
C ASP A 276 -15.22 -9.78 17.53
N PRO A 277 -14.54 -9.53 16.40
CA PRO A 277 -14.92 -8.48 15.48
C PRO A 277 -16.27 -8.70 14.78
N LEU A 278 -16.82 -9.92 14.81
CA LEU A 278 -18.10 -10.25 14.14
C LEU A 278 -19.31 -9.91 15.03
N ASP A 279 -19.12 -9.77 16.34
CA ASP A 279 -20.13 -9.27 17.24
C ASP A 279 -20.24 -7.74 17.10
N VAL A 280 -21.21 -7.30 16.30
CA VAL A 280 -21.41 -5.86 16.01
C VAL A 280 -21.73 -5.02 17.24
N ASP A 281 -22.20 -5.64 18.33
CA ASP A 281 -22.45 -4.94 19.61
C ASP A 281 -21.14 -4.61 20.36
N LYS A 282 -20.01 -5.16 19.92
CA LYS A 282 -18.66 -4.82 20.42
C LYS A 282 -18.03 -3.61 19.74
N TRP A 283 -18.70 -3.03 18.76
CA TRP A 283 -18.23 -1.86 18.05
C TRP A 283 -18.92 -0.59 18.53
N SER A 284 -18.11 0.37 18.96
CA SER A 284 -18.55 1.76 19.19
C SER A 284 -18.03 2.65 18.08
N PHE A 285 -18.91 3.53 17.59
CA PHE A 285 -18.63 4.44 16.48
C PHE A 285 -18.68 5.88 16.97
N TYR A 286 -17.76 6.69 16.48
CA TYR A 286 -17.68 8.12 16.78
C TYR A 286 -17.66 8.87 15.45
N VAL A 287 -18.74 9.57 15.14
CA VAL A 287 -18.89 10.36 13.92
C VAL A 287 -18.45 11.79 14.22
N LEU A 288 -17.55 12.33 13.38
CA LEU A 288 -17.02 13.67 13.57
C LEU A 288 -16.80 14.39 12.23
N PRO A 289 -17.33 15.62 12.06
CA PRO A 289 -17.02 16.41 10.88
C PRO A 289 -15.54 16.80 10.79
N ARG A 290 -14.98 16.75 9.57
CA ARG A 290 -13.60 17.19 9.29
C ARG A 290 -13.33 18.61 9.78
N ALA A 291 -14.31 19.51 9.67
CA ALA A 291 -14.19 20.89 10.12
C ALA A 291 -13.75 21.00 11.59
N VAL A 292 -14.22 20.09 12.45
CA VAL A 292 -13.83 20.05 13.87
C VAL A 292 -12.36 19.64 14.02
N LEU A 293 -11.89 18.65 13.25
CA LEU A 293 -10.48 18.24 13.24
C LEU A 293 -9.58 19.35 12.70
N ASP A 294 -10.00 20.03 11.64
CA ASP A 294 -9.24 21.13 11.03
C ASP A 294 -9.06 22.30 12.01
N ASP A 295 -10.13 22.70 12.71
CA ASP A 295 -10.11 23.78 13.70
C ASP A 295 -9.32 23.40 14.97
N ARG A 296 -9.64 22.25 15.55
CA ARG A 296 -9.20 21.88 16.90
C ARG A 296 -7.90 21.07 16.92
N CYS A 297 -7.61 20.32 15.88
CA CYS A 297 -6.41 19.47 15.79
C CYS A 297 -5.37 19.99 14.78
N ARG A 298 -5.76 20.86 13.83
CA ARG A 298 -4.84 21.48 12.85
C ARG A 298 -3.97 20.41 12.15
N GLN A 299 -2.64 20.50 12.29
CA GLN A 299 -1.65 19.61 11.67
C GLN A 299 -1.32 18.37 12.51
N GLN A 300 -2.05 18.11 13.60
CA GLN A 300 -1.85 16.96 14.47
C GLN A 300 -2.03 15.65 13.69
N GLN A 301 -1.08 14.73 13.88
CA GLN A 301 -1.01 13.48 13.12
C GLN A 301 -1.84 12.35 13.73
N THR A 302 -2.02 12.33 15.05
CA THR A 302 -2.73 11.27 15.76
C THR A 302 -3.61 11.82 16.87
N ILE A 303 -4.66 11.09 17.27
CA ILE A 303 -5.55 11.45 18.37
C ILE A 303 -5.87 10.23 19.22
N ARG A 304 -5.82 10.37 20.55
CA ARG A 304 -6.23 9.32 21.50
C ARG A 304 -7.72 9.39 21.76
N LEU A 305 -8.34 8.27 22.14
CA LEU A 305 -9.79 8.19 22.38
C LEU A 305 -10.32 9.26 23.34
N ALA A 306 -9.63 9.51 24.46
CA ALA A 306 -10.04 10.56 25.40
C ALA A 306 -10.05 11.96 24.77
N SER A 307 -9.03 12.28 23.95
CA SER A 307 -8.96 13.55 23.22
C SER A 307 -9.99 13.63 22.10
N LEU A 308 -10.29 12.52 21.43
CA LEU A 308 -11.37 12.43 20.45
C LEU A 308 -12.72 12.73 21.12
N LYS A 309 -13.04 12.06 22.23
CA LYS A 309 -14.27 12.32 23.01
C LYS A 309 -14.37 13.78 23.49
N ALA A 310 -13.25 14.45 23.76
CA ALA A 310 -13.22 15.87 24.12
C ALA A 310 -13.56 16.83 22.95
N LEU A 311 -13.51 16.36 21.70
CA LEU A 311 -14.09 17.07 20.54
C LEU A 311 -15.61 16.87 20.47
N SER A 312 -16.13 15.98 21.31
CA SER A 312 -17.53 15.58 21.43
C SER A 312 -18.15 15.17 20.09
N PRO A 313 -17.59 14.11 19.47
CA PRO A 313 -18.22 13.42 18.34
C PRO A 313 -19.57 12.85 18.76
N ASP A 314 -20.41 12.53 17.77
CA ASP A 314 -21.63 11.78 18.00
C ASP A 314 -21.27 10.29 18.16
N GLU A 315 -21.44 9.79 19.38
CA GLU A 315 -21.13 8.40 19.76
C GLU A 315 -22.38 7.53 19.57
N CYS A 316 -22.24 6.42 18.83
CA CYS A 316 -23.33 5.50 18.52
C CYS A 316 -22.87 4.04 18.45
N ASN A 317 -23.83 3.12 18.49
CA ASN A 317 -23.62 1.70 18.18
C ASN A 317 -23.91 1.44 16.68
N TYR A 318 -23.70 0.21 16.22
CA TYR A 318 -23.92 -0.15 14.80
C TYR A 318 -25.35 0.08 14.31
N ARG A 319 -26.36 -0.17 15.16
CA ARG A 319 -27.78 -0.01 14.81
C ARG A 319 -28.14 1.46 14.51
N ASP A 320 -27.55 2.38 15.26
CA ASP A 320 -27.85 3.82 15.16
C ASP A 320 -26.90 4.54 14.17
N LEU A 321 -25.84 3.87 13.72
CA LEU A 321 -24.77 4.44 12.89
C LEU A 321 -25.27 5.13 11.61
N LYS A 322 -26.22 4.52 10.89
CA LYS A 322 -26.77 5.14 9.67
C LYS A 322 -27.39 6.50 9.98
N HIS A 323 -28.25 6.55 11.00
CA HIS A 323 -28.93 7.78 11.38
C HIS A 323 -27.92 8.84 11.83
N THR A 324 -26.92 8.47 12.61
CA THR A 324 -25.87 9.39 13.05
C THR A 324 -25.05 9.95 11.88
N ILE A 325 -24.74 9.13 10.87
CA ILE A 325 -24.05 9.61 9.65
C ILE A 325 -24.96 10.54 8.85
N ASP A 326 -26.23 10.17 8.65
CA ASP A 326 -27.19 11.00 7.91
C ASP A 326 -27.36 12.37 8.59
N ASP A 327 -27.51 12.42 9.92
CA ASP A 327 -27.64 13.68 10.66
C ASP A 327 -26.41 14.59 10.49
N ALA A 328 -25.21 14.00 10.56
CA ALA A 328 -23.96 14.73 10.38
C ALA A 328 -23.77 15.24 8.93
N ASP A 329 -24.33 14.53 7.95
CA ASP A 329 -24.37 14.92 6.53
C ASP A 329 -25.26 16.15 6.32
N PHE A 330 -26.46 16.17 6.90
CA PHE A 330 -27.40 17.30 6.78
C PHE A 330 -26.91 18.63 7.38
N ASP A 331 -26.01 18.59 8.35
CA ASP A 331 -25.56 19.79 9.06
C ASP A 331 -24.46 20.59 8.33
N GLU A 332 -23.78 20.05 7.30
CA GLU A 332 -22.71 20.76 6.56
C GLU A 332 -23.18 22.05 5.88
N ASP A 333 -24.41 22.09 5.34
CA ASP A 333 -25.00 23.30 4.74
C ASP A 333 -25.21 24.43 5.76
N THR A 334 -25.25 24.11 7.06
CA THR A 334 -25.48 25.06 8.17
C THR A 334 -24.21 25.36 9.00
N MET A 335 -23.10 24.65 8.76
CA MET A 335 -21.88 24.73 9.57
C MET A 335 -21.08 26.04 9.44
N SER A 336 -21.51 26.99 8.61
CA SER A 336 -20.92 28.34 8.58
C SER A 336 -21.26 29.19 9.82
N LEU A 337 -22.32 28.89 10.57
CA LEU A 337 -22.82 29.79 11.63
C LEU A 337 -23.09 29.11 12.98
N THR A 338 -23.44 27.82 13.03
CA THR A 338 -23.97 27.20 14.26
C THR A 338 -22.89 26.66 15.20
N TYR A 339 -21.70 26.31 14.70
CA TYR A 339 -20.64 25.74 15.55
C TYR A 339 -19.89 26.78 16.40
N ARG A 340 -20.11 28.08 16.17
CA ARG A 340 -19.56 29.16 17.01
C ARG A 340 -20.36 29.42 18.30
N SER A 341 -21.58 28.90 18.44
CA SER A 341 -22.49 29.32 19.52
C SER A 341 -23.05 28.19 20.39
N ALA A 342 -22.87 26.92 20.05
CA ALA A 342 -23.63 25.84 20.69
C ALA A 342 -22.84 24.90 21.64
N ARG A 343 -21.85 25.39 22.41
CA ARG A 343 -21.36 24.65 23.61
C ARG A 343 -20.89 25.51 24.80
N PHE A 344 -21.20 26.81 24.82
CA PHE A 344 -21.18 27.58 26.08
C PHE A 344 -22.55 27.50 26.75
N ARG A 345 -22.85 26.35 27.35
CA ARG A 345 -23.66 26.22 28.58
C ARG A 345 -23.27 24.96 29.32
#